data_AF-A0A8B8AQ66-F1
#
_entry.id   AF-A0A8B8AQ66-F1
#
_cell.length_a   1.000
_cell.length_b   1.000
_cell.length_c   1.000
_cell.angle_alpha   90.00
_cell.angle_beta   90.00
_cell.angle_gamma   90.00
#
_symmetry.space_group_name_H-M   'P 1'
#
loop_
_entity.id
_entity.type
_entity.pdbx_description
1 polymer ?
#
loop_
_entity_poly.entity_id
_entity_poly.type
_entity_poly.pdbx_seq_one_letter_code
_entity_poly.pdbx_strand_id
1 'polypeptide(L)'
;MLHTFMYMTFQIKHVLTQSCPESLATKRYVKSCPMSKSAWDVAAEVMNCSAVKQSCASREEFVYHCLPNSYQSRLIEVCAIPTPITFPVCAEYNEGGNIVTGNHFTDCQNYNPPCPNRYHSTEAYKYSECYVSQQSVTSTTNNPTLLPENASTRYKTKFLMDTTTFRIFPTNSDAQHAQLFLSVIVSAGVCFPVLSLFLLLGVYSRSVKERPTEEALRMV
;
A
#
# COMPACT_ATOMS: atom_id res chain seq x y z
N MET A 1 19.58 15.43 21.50
CA MET A 1 18.98 16.03 20.30
C MET A 1 19.55 15.47 19.00
N LEU A 2 20.87 15.38 18.81
CA LEU A 2 21.47 14.82 17.57
C LEU A 2 21.13 13.34 17.32
N HIS A 3 21.15 12.50 18.36
CA HIS A 3 20.82 11.07 18.25
C HIS A 3 19.37 10.81 17.83
N THR A 4 18.44 11.61 18.33
CA THR A 4 17.02 11.52 17.99
C THR A 4 16.77 11.95 16.55
N PHE A 5 17.48 12.97 16.06
CA PHE A 5 17.40 13.42 14.67
C PHE A 5 17.95 12.37 13.70
N MET A 6 19.06 11.70 14.06
CA MET A 6 19.65 10.61 13.28
C MET A 6 18.74 9.36 13.25
N TYR A 7 18.02 9.08 14.34
CA TYR A 7 17.04 7.99 14.38
C TYR A 7 15.81 8.30 13.52
N MET A 8 15.33 9.54 13.52
CA MET A 8 14.20 9.96 12.67
C MET A 8 14.57 9.93 11.18
N THR A 9 15.78 10.34 10.78
CA THR A 9 16.22 10.23 9.39
C THR A 9 16.48 8.78 8.95
N PHE A 10 16.85 7.89 9.87
CA PHE A 10 16.97 6.45 9.62
C PHE A 10 15.60 5.79 9.38
N GLN A 11 14.55 6.20 10.11
CA GLN A 11 13.19 5.69 9.94
C GLN A 11 12.48 6.22 8.68
N ILE A 12 12.83 7.44 8.21
CA ILE A 12 12.26 8.01 6.98
C ILE A 12 12.72 7.27 5.72
N LYS A 13 13.86 6.55 5.76
CA LYS A 13 14.33 5.77 4.61
C LYS A 13 13.46 4.54 4.28
N HIS A 14 12.53 4.14 5.15
CA HIS A 14 11.91 2.81 5.06
C HIS A 14 10.38 2.79 4.90
N VAL A 15 9.72 3.94 4.74
CA VAL A 15 8.24 4.03 4.59
C VAL A 15 7.85 5.02 3.48
N LEU A 16 8.49 4.89 2.33
CA LEU A 16 7.92 5.37 1.07
C LEU A 16 7.88 4.14 0.17
N THR A 17 6.69 3.65 -0.17
CA THR A 17 6.54 2.74 -1.32
C THR A 17 7.02 3.52 -2.54
N GLN A 18 8.28 3.32 -2.90
CA GLN A 18 8.95 4.12 -3.91
C GLN A 18 8.43 3.68 -5.27
N SER A 19 7.71 4.58 -5.95
CA SER A 19 7.36 4.40 -7.36
C SER A 19 8.61 4.07 -8.16
N CYS A 20 8.55 3.04 -9.00
CA CYS A 20 9.64 2.66 -9.88
C CYS A 20 9.16 2.67 -11.34
N PRO A 21 9.32 3.76 -12.10
CA PRO A 21 8.89 3.83 -13.50
C PRO A 21 9.45 2.71 -14.37
N GLU A 22 10.68 2.26 -14.11
CA GLU A 22 11.32 1.15 -14.84
C GLU A 22 10.57 -0.18 -14.64
N SER A 23 9.86 -0.36 -13.53
CA SER A 23 8.94 -1.50 -13.31
C SER A 23 7.88 -1.56 -14.39
N LEU A 24 7.23 -0.44 -14.73
CA LEU A 24 6.16 -0.40 -15.72
C LEU A 24 6.64 -0.84 -17.11
N ALA A 25 7.90 -0.55 -17.45
CA ALA A 25 8.49 -0.95 -18.73
C ALA A 25 8.66 -2.47 -18.86
N THR A 26 8.72 -3.21 -17.74
CA THR A 26 8.83 -4.68 -17.74
C THR A 26 7.49 -5.40 -17.82
N LYS A 27 6.38 -4.67 -17.70
CA LYS A 27 5.02 -5.20 -17.62
C LYS A 27 4.68 -6.09 -18.82
N ARG A 28 4.11 -7.25 -18.54
CA ARG A 28 3.48 -8.14 -19.52
C ARG A 28 2.10 -8.56 -19.01
N TYR A 29 1.08 -8.38 -19.83
CA TYR A 29 -0.23 -8.96 -19.51
C TYR A 29 -0.22 -10.46 -19.78
N VAL A 30 -0.71 -11.22 -18.82
CA VAL A 30 -0.77 -12.68 -18.90
C VAL A 30 -2.19 -13.19 -18.68
N LYS A 31 -2.45 -14.41 -19.16
CA LYS A 31 -3.76 -15.07 -18.96
C LYS A 31 -3.87 -15.71 -17.58
N SER A 32 -2.75 -16.12 -16.99
CA SER A 32 -2.68 -16.78 -15.70
C SER A 32 -1.36 -16.48 -15.01
N CYS A 33 -1.36 -16.40 -13.69
CA CYS A 33 -0.17 -16.33 -12.86
C CYS A 33 0.24 -17.72 -12.35
N PRO A 34 1.52 -17.93 -11.99
CA PRO A 34 1.94 -19.13 -11.28
C PRO A 34 1.25 -19.26 -9.92
N MET A 35 0.77 -20.47 -9.58
CA MET A 35 0.06 -20.77 -8.33
C MET A 35 0.84 -21.72 -7.41
N SER A 36 2.12 -21.95 -7.71
CA SER A 36 3.02 -22.76 -6.89
C SER A 36 4.41 -22.13 -6.85
N LYS A 37 5.17 -22.42 -5.80
CA LYS A 37 6.54 -21.89 -5.66
C LYS A 37 7.43 -22.31 -6.83
N SER A 38 7.34 -23.58 -7.27
CA SER A 38 8.14 -24.07 -8.39
C SER A 38 7.81 -23.35 -9.70
N ALA A 39 6.53 -23.16 -10.01
CA ALA A 39 6.12 -22.44 -11.22
C ALA A 39 6.49 -20.95 -11.13
N TRP A 40 6.38 -20.36 -9.94
CA TRP A 40 6.80 -18.97 -9.68
C TRP A 40 8.29 -18.79 -9.91
N ASP A 41 9.12 -19.71 -9.43
CA ASP A 41 10.58 -19.66 -9.58
C ASP A 41 11.00 -19.79 -11.05
N VAL A 42 10.38 -20.71 -11.78
CA VAL A 42 10.62 -20.86 -13.22
C VAL A 42 10.22 -19.58 -13.97
N ALA A 43 9.06 -19.01 -13.67
CA ALA A 43 8.62 -17.75 -14.31
C ALA A 43 9.55 -16.58 -13.95
N ALA A 44 10.02 -16.51 -12.70
CA ALA A 44 10.97 -15.51 -12.25
C ALA A 44 12.32 -15.60 -12.96
N GLU A 45 12.83 -16.82 -13.16
CA GLU A 45 14.07 -17.07 -13.91
C GLU A 45 13.91 -16.64 -15.38
N VAL A 46 12.79 -16.99 -16.01
CA VAL A 46 12.49 -16.59 -17.39
C VAL A 46 12.37 -15.07 -17.54
N MET A 47 11.77 -14.39 -16.56
CA MET A 47 11.63 -12.93 -16.59
C MET A 47 12.96 -12.21 -16.30
N ASN A 48 13.87 -12.85 -15.56
CA ASN A 48 15.24 -12.39 -15.27
C ASN A 48 15.32 -10.91 -14.87
N CYS A 49 14.61 -10.55 -13.79
CA CYS A 49 14.53 -9.16 -13.33
C CYS A 49 15.89 -8.55 -12.95
N SER A 50 16.89 -9.38 -12.61
CA SER A 50 18.26 -8.95 -12.31
C SER A 50 18.97 -8.27 -13.50
N ALA A 51 18.55 -8.58 -14.74
CA ALA A 51 19.08 -8.00 -15.96
C ALA A 51 18.45 -6.64 -16.32
N VAL A 52 17.36 -6.26 -15.64
CA VAL A 52 16.68 -5.00 -15.91
C VAL A 52 17.50 -3.84 -15.35
N LYS A 53 17.78 -2.85 -16.21
CA LYS A 53 18.40 -1.60 -15.80
C LYS A 53 17.35 -0.73 -15.11
N GLN A 54 17.54 -0.48 -13.83
CA GLN A 54 16.68 0.39 -13.01
C GLN A 54 17.52 1.11 -11.95
N SER A 55 16.96 2.20 -11.42
CA SER A 55 17.59 3.05 -10.40
C SER A 55 16.84 3.12 -9.07
N CYS A 56 15.73 2.40 -8.96
CA CYS A 56 14.79 2.47 -7.85
C CYS A 56 15.10 1.51 -6.69
N ALA A 57 15.89 0.46 -6.91
CA ALA A 57 16.26 -0.53 -5.89
C ALA A 57 17.63 -1.16 -6.17
N SER A 58 18.14 -1.94 -5.21
CA SER A 58 19.26 -2.86 -5.51
C SER A 58 18.83 -3.89 -6.57
N ARG A 59 19.80 -4.52 -7.24
CA ARG A 59 19.49 -5.51 -8.30
C ARG A 59 18.76 -6.73 -7.73
N GLU A 60 19.10 -7.10 -6.51
CA GLU A 60 18.57 -8.24 -5.78
C GLU A 60 17.14 -8.00 -5.27
N GLU A 61 16.77 -6.73 -5.08
CA GLU A 61 15.42 -6.32 -4.65
C GLU A 61 14.47 -6.05 -5.82
N PHE A 62 14.95 -6.05 -7.06
CA PHE A 62 14.09 -5.91 -8.22
C PHE A 62 13.69 -7.28 -8.75
N VAL A 63 12.56 -7.80 -8.25
CA VAL A 63 12.19 -9.21 -8.38
C VAL A 63 10.89 -9.40 -9.14
N TYR A 64 10.71 -10.62 -9.63
CA TYR A 64 9.50 -11.04 -10.34
C TYR A 64 8.27 -10.98 -9.45
N HIS A 65 7.19 -10.47 -10.03
CA HIS A 65 5.84 -10.53 -9.52
C HIS A 65 4.88 -10.92 -10.63
N CYS A 66 3.86 -11.71 -10.30
CA CYS A 66 2.66 -11.85 -11.10
C CYS A 66 1.45 -11.54 -10.25
N LEU A 67 0.71 -10.47 -10.58
CA LEU A 67 -0.33 -9.88 -9.74
C LEU A 67 -1.50 -9.34 -10.59
N PRO A 68 -2.72 -9.27 -10.04
CA PRO A 68 -3.80 -8.52 -10.65
C PRO A 68 -3.47 -7.02 -10.73
N ASN A 69 -4.04 -6.32 -11.72
CA ASN A 69 -4.05 -4.86 -11.74
C ASN A 69 -5.04 -4.30 -10.71
N SER A 70 -5.03 -2.98 -10.49
CA SER A 70 -5.89 -2.34 -9.47
C SER A 70 -7.40 -2.53 -9.65
N TYR A 71 -7.82 -2.97 -10.84
CA TYR A 71 -9.22 -3.25 -11.16
C TYR A 71 -9.56 -4.75 -11.14
N GLN A 72 -8.61 -5.63 -10.76
CA GLN A 72 -8.74 -7.10 -10.81
C GLN A 72 -9.25 -7.66 -12.14
N SER A 73 -9.01 -6.94 -13.24
CA SER A 73 -9.55 -7.29 -14.55
C SER A 73 -8.51 -7.96 -15.46
N ARG A 74 -7.23 -7.80 -15.11
CA ARG A 74 -6.08 -8.32 -15.86
C ARG A 74 -5.00 -8.79 -14.88
N LEU A 75 -4.25 -9.79 -15.31
CA LEU A 75 -3.05 -10.26 -14.61
C LEU A 75 -1.81 -9.70 -15.30
N ILE A 76 -0.83 -9.32 -14.48
CA ILE A 76 0.38 -8.63 -14.88
C ILE A 76 1.59 -9.37 -14.32
N GLU A 77 2.48 -9.81 -15.21
CA GLU A 77 3.87 -10.10 -14.86
C GLU A 77 4.69 -8.82 -14.91
N VAL A 78 5.52 -8.59 -13.90
CA VAL A 78 6.33 -7.37 -13.77
C VAL A 78 7.55 -7.63 -12.88
N CYS A 79 8.64 -6.93 -13.16
CA CYS A 79 9.75 -6.80 -12.24
C CYS A 79 9.53 -5.57 -11.37
N ALA A 80 9.49 -5.77 -10.05
CA ALA A 80 9.18 -4.71 -9.11
C ALA A 80 9.83 -4.96 -7.74
N ILE A 81 9.84 -3.92 -6.91
CA ILE A 81 10.31 -4.01 -5.53
C ILE A 81 9.32 -4.84 -4.71
N PRO A 82 9.76 -5.83 -3.92
CA PRO A 82 8.87 -6.61 -3.07
C PRO A 82 8.33 -5.73 -1.94
N THR A 83 7.01 -5.78 -1.76
CA THR A 83 6.31 -4.96 -0.76
C THR A 83 5.70 -5.87 0.31
N PRO A 84 5.88 -5.56 1.60
CA PRO A 84 5.08 -6.18 2.65
C PRO A 84 3.62 -5.74 2.51
N ILE A 85 2.74 -6.68 2.20
CA ILE A 85 1.30 -6.45 2.20
C ILE A 85 0.83 -6.49 3.64
N THR A 86 0.10 -5.45 4.04
CA THR A 86 -0.47 -5.30 5.39
C THR A 86 -1.99 -5.33 5.25
N PHE A 87 -2.67 -5.90 6.24
CA PHE A 87 -4.10 -6.27 6.21
C PHE A 87 -4.38 -7.52 5.36
N PRO A 88 -5.48 -8.24 5.61
CA PRO A 88 -5.84 -9.44 4.85
C PRO A 88 -6.44 -9.04 3.49
N VAL A 89 -5.61 -8.42 2.65
CA VAL A 89 -5.98 -7.95 1.31
C VAL A 89 -5.06 -8.55 0.25
N CYS A 90 -5.56 -8.72 -0.97
CA CYS A 90 -4.77 -9.23 -2.08
C CYS A 90 -3.68 -8.23 -2.50
N ALA A 91 -2.57 -8.74 -3.03
CA ALA A 91 -1.53 -7.91 -3.62
C ALA A 91 -1.94 -7.50 -5.04
N GLU A 92 -1.62 -6.27 -5.43
CA GLU A 92 -1.80 -5.76 -6.79
C GLU A 92 -0.53 -5.13 -7.33
N TYR A 93 -0.46 -5.04 -8.66
CA TYR A 93 0.40 -4.07 -9.31
C TYR A 93 -0.43 -2.84 -9.72
N ASN A 94 -0.14 -1.71 -9.09
CA ASN A 94 -0.76 -0.43 -9.42
C ASN A 94 0.02 0.21 -10.57
N GLU A 95 -0.52 0.10 -11.79
CA GLU A 95 0.09 0.65 -13.00
C GLU A 95 0.21 2.18 -12.98
N GLY A 96 -0.70 2.88 -12.29
CA GLY A 96 -0.64 4.34 -12.17
C GLY A 96 0.43 4.81 -11.18
N GLY A 97 0.71 4.00 -10.16
CA GLY A 97 1.75 4.26 -9.16
C GLY A 97 3.12 3.64 -9.50
N ASN A 98 3.19 2.71 -10.45
CA ASN A 98 4.36 1.87 -10.73
C ASN A 98 4.88 1.14 -9.47
N ILE A 99 3.95 0.61 -8.68
CA ILE A 99 4.26 -0.04 -7.40
C ILE A 99 3.48 -1.33 -7.22
N VAL A 100 4.08 -2.25 -6.47
CA VAL A 100 3.38 -3.36 -5.84
C VAL A 100 2.83 -2.90 -4.49
N THR A 101 1.54 -3.12 -4.25
CA THR A 101 0.86 -2.71 -3.02
C THR A 101 -0.30 -3.66 -2.68
N GLY A 102 -0.94 -3.46 -1.53
CA GLY A 102 -2.19 -4.13 -1.19
C GLY A 102 -3.38 -3.48 -1.89
N ASN A 103 -4.30 -4.29 -2.41
CA ASN A 103 -5.58 -3.85 -2.96
C ASN A 103 -6.63 -3.81 -1.85
N HIS A 104 -6.85 -2.64 -1.26
CA HIS A 104 -7.82 -2.46 -0.17
C HIS A 104 -9.29 -2.62 -0.57
N PHE A 105 -9.59 -2.85 -1.85
CA PHE A 105 -10.92 -3.20 -2.34
C PHE A 105 -11.12 -4.73 -2.46
N THR A 106 -10.08 -5.51 -2.16
CA THR A 106 -10.05 -6.96 -2.35
C THR A 106 -9.60 -7.64 -1.06
N ASP A 107 -10.54 -7.75 -0.12
CA ASP A 107 -10.33 -8.53 1.10
C ASP A 107 -10.23 -10.02 0.77
N CYS A 108 -9.24 -10.69 1.36
CA CYS A 108 -9.01 -12.13 1.20
C CYS A 108 -9.05 -12.89 2.54
N GLN A 109 -9.73 -12.33 3.55
CA GLN A 109 -9.93 -13.01 4.83
C GLN A 109 -10.81 -14.26 4.70
N ASN A 110 -11.72 -14.27 3.72
CA ASN A 110 -12.66 -15.38 3.48
C ASN A 110 -12.28 -16.28 2.28
N TYR A 111 -11.10 -16.08 1.70
CA TYR A 111 -10.60 -16.91 0.60
C TYR A 111 -10.04 -18.24 1.11
N ASN A 112 -9.75 -19.17 0.20
CA ASN A 112 -9.12 -20.44 0.50
C ASN A 112 -7.80 -20.65 -0.27
N PRO A 113 -6.63 -20.61 0.41
CA PRO A 113 -6.46 -20.25 1.82
C PRO A 113 -6.68 -18.74 2.04
N PRO A 114 -7.09 -18.34 3.25
CA PRO A 114 -7.20 -16.93 3.58
C PRO A 114 -5.79 -16.31 3.63
N CYS A 115 -5.67 -15.09 3.18
CA CYS A 115 -4.41 -14.36 3.31
C CYS A 115 -4.22 -13.88 4.77
N PRO A 116 -2.98 -13.90 5.28
CA PRO A 116 -2.70 -13.41 6.63
C PRO A 116 -2.71 -11.88 6.68
N ASN A 117 -2.76 -11.32 7.89
CA ASN A 117 -2.64 -9.87 8.11
C ASN A 117 -1.35 -9.24 7.57
N ARG A 118 -0.31 -10.04 7.35
CA ARG A 118 0.93 -9.59 6.74
C ARG A 118 1.60 -10.73 5.96
N TYR A 119 1.99 -10.46 4.72
CA TYR A 119 2.81 -11.36 3.90
C TYR A 119 3.66 -10.56 2.91
N HIS A 120 4.67 -11.21 2.31
CA HIS A 120 5.47 -10.58 1.27
C HIS A 120 4.80 -10.74 -0.10
N SER A 121 4.78 -9.69 -0.92
CA SER A 121 4.17 -9.74 -2.26
C SER A 121 4.73 -10.85 -3.17
N THR A 122 5.96 -11.30 -2.94
CA THR A 122 6.58 -12.46 -3.63
C THR A 122 5.96 -13.80 -3.25
N GLU A 123 5.10 -13.83 -2.24
CA GLU A 123 4.34 -15.00 -1.81
C GLU A 123 2.87 -14.95 -2.26
N ALA A 124 2.49 -13.97 -3.10
CA ALA A 124 1.11 -13.80 -3.55
C ALA A 124 0.56 -15.04 -4.26
N TYR A 125 1.41 -15.85 -4.90
CA TYR A 125 1.03 -17.11 -5.57
C TYR A 125 0.31 -18.11 -4.64
N LYS A 126 0.45 -17.97 -3.32
CA LYS A 126 -0.22 -18.82 -2.34
C LYS A 126 -1.73 -18.57 -2.26
N TYR A 127 -2.22 -17.44 -2.76
CA TYR A 127 -3.61 -17.01 -2.63
C TYR A 127 -4.30 -17.00 -4.00
N SER A 128 -4.63 -18.19 -4.52
CA SER A 128 -5.15 -18.38 -5.88
C SER A 128 -6.43 -17.60 -6.17
N GLU A 129 -7.28 -17.38 -5.18
CA GLU A 129 -8.53 -16.63 -5.33
C GLU A 129 -8.31 -15.13 -5.62
N CYS A 130 -7.13 -14.58 -5.28
CA CYS A 130 -6.76 -13.21 -5.66
C CYS A 130 -6.56 -13.02 -7.17
N TYR A 131 -6.52 -14.10 -7.95
CA TYR A 131 -6.23 -14.07 -9.39
C TYR A 131 -7.48 -14.28 -10.27
N VAL A 132 -8.67 -14.35 -9.68
CA VAL A 132 -9.91 -14.56 -10.42
C VAL A 132 -10.30 -13.28 -11.15
N SER A 133 -10.05 -13.25 -12.46
CA SER A 133 -10.54 -12.17 -13.31
C SER A 133 -12.07 -12.24 -13.42
N GLN A 134 -12.76 -11.11 -13.30
CA GLN A 134 -14.23 -11.03 -13.50
C GLN A 134 -14.71 -11.47 -14.90
N GLN A 135 -13.81 -11.77 -15.84
CA GLN A 135 -14.13 -12.30 -17.16
C GLN A 135 -14.58 -13.78 -17.14
N SER A 136 -14.31 -14.54 -16.07
CA SER A 136 -14.70 -15.95 -15.98
C SER A 136 -16.18 -16.17 -15.62
N VAL A 137 -16.92 -15.13 -15.21
CA VAL A 137 -18.35 -15.25 -14.87
C VAL A 137 -19.24 -15.34 -16.12
N THR A 138 -18.71 -15.03 -17.31
CA THR A 138 -19.51 -14.97 -18.56
C THR A 138 -19.15 -16.01 -19.61
N SER A 139 -18.34 -17.03 -19.31
CA SER A 139 -17.97 -18.04 -20.32
C SER A 139 -17.74 -19.42 -19.71
N THR A 140 -18.83 -20.13 -19.40
CA THR A 140 -18.97 -21.58 -19.67
C THR A 140 -20.45 -21.94 -19.66
N THR A 141 -21.11 -21.87 -20.82
CA THR A 141 -22.14 -22.87 -21.19
C THR A 141 -22.13 -22.94 -22.70
N ASN A 142 -21.31 -23.83 -23.24
CA ASN A 142 -21.44 -24.39 -24.57
C ASN A 142 -20.85 -25.80 -24.52
N ASN A 143 -21.66 -26.79 -24.14
CA ASN A 143 -21.64 -28.05 -24.86
C ASN A 143 -23.03 -28.70 -24.81
N PRO A 144 -23.56 -29.20 -25.94
CA PRO A 144 -24.93 -29.68 -26.04
C PRO A 144 -24.99 -31.16 -25.70
N THR A 145 -25.65 -31.56 -24.61
CA THR A 145 -26.17 -32.92 -24.46
C THR A 145 -27.36 -32.97 -23.48
N LEU A 146 -28.55 -33.09 -24.07
CA LEU A 146 -29.77 -33.79 -23.64
C LEU A 146 -30.24 -33.71 -22.16
N LEU A 147 -31.39 -33.05 -21.98
CA LEU A 147 -32.35 -33.09 -20.87
C LEU A 147 -32.68 -34.54 -20.40
N PRO A 148 -33.03 -34.73 -19.10
CA PRO A 148 -34.41 -34.47 -18.69
C PRO A 148 -34.60 -33.60 -17.44
N GLU A 149 -35.71 -32.87 -17.53
CA GLU A 149 -36.54 -32.16 -16.56
C GLU A 149 -36.58 -32.66 -15.10
N ASN A 150 -36.68 -31.67 -14.19
CA ASN A 150 -37.44 -31.62 -12.93
C ASN A 150 -36.64 -31.55 -11.61
N ALA A 151 -36.45 -30.32 -11.10
CA ALA A 151 -37.02 -29.88 -9.81
C ALA A 151 -36.57 -28.44 -9.50
N SER A 152 -37.52 -27.52 -9.60
CA SER A 152 -37.43 -26.15 -9.11
C SER A 152 -37.38 -26.14 -7.59
N THR A 153 -36.40 -25.46 -6.99
CA THR A 153 -36.66 -24.46 -5.95
C THR A 153 -35.47 -23.54 -5.67
N ARG A 154 -35.69 -22.25 -5.95
CA ARG A 154 -35.49 -21.14 -5.00
C ARG A 154 -34.05 -20.87 -4.50
N TYR A 155 -33.34 -19.99 -5.21
CA TYR A 155 -32.86 -18.71 -4.65
C TYR A 155 -32.81 -17.66 -5.77
N LYS A 156 -33.92 -16.94 -5.92
CA LYS A 156 -34.06 -15.78 -6.80
C LYS A 156 -33.79 -14.55 -5.96
N THR A 157 -32.53 -14.15 -5.80
CA THR A 157 -32.22 -12.81 -5.27
C THR A 157 -31.95 -11.88 -6.45
N LYS A 158 -33.03 -11.21 -6.81
CA LYS A 158 -33.18 -10.10 -7.73
C LYS A 158 -32.16 -9.01 -7.41
N PHE A 159 -31.03 -8.94 -8.14
CA PHE A 159 -30.29 -7.67 -8.22
C PHE A 159 -31.00 -6.81 -9.26
N LEU A 160 -31.91 -5.98 -8.76
CA LEU A 160 -32.54 -4.92 -9.54
C LEU A 160 -31.41 -3.92 -9.86
N MET A 161 -30.93 -3.92 -11.11
CA MET A 161 -30.17 -2.79 -11.63
C MET A 161 -31.14 -1.61 -11.69
N ASP A 162 -31.05 -0.71 -10.71
CA ASP A 162 -31.73 0.58 -10.79
C ASP A 162 -30.84 1.56 -11.55
N THR A 163 -31.18 1.74 -12.81
CA THR A 163 -30.59 2.71 -13.74
C THR A 163 -31.15 4.09 -13.40
N THR A 164 -30.69 4.72 -12.33
CA THR A 164 -30.72 6.19 -12.19
C THR A 164 -29.90 6.62 -10.99
N THR A 165 -28.66 7.06 -11.24
CA THR A 165 -27.95 8.20 -10.63
C THR A 165 -26.46 7.98 -10.89
N PHE A 166 -25.97 8.47 -12.03
CA PHE A 166 -24.54 8.68 -12.24
C PHE A 166 -24.08 9.72 -11.22
N ARG A 167 -23.61 9.25 -10.05
CA ARG A 167 -22.91 10.11 -9.09
C ARG A 167 -21.54 10.42 -9.67
N ILE A 168 -21.48 11.60 -10.24
CA ILE A 168 -20.25 12.33 -10.52
C ILE A 168 -19.52 12.61 -9.18
N PHE A 169 -18.23 12.26 -9.12
CA PHE A 169 -17.14 12.74 -8.22
C PHE A 169 -17.07 12.18 -6.76
N PRO A 170 -15.84 12.00 -6.18
CA PRO A 170 -14.72 12.95 -6.25
C PRO A 170 -13.42 12.45 -6.89
N THR A 171 -12.81 13.39 -7.61
CA THR A 171 -11.39 13.47 -7.95
C THR A 171 -10.51 13.41 -6.69
N ASN A 172 -9.54 12.50 -6.68
CA ASN A 172 -8.12 12.64 -6.30
C ASN A 172 -7.62 13.56 -5.14
N SER A 173 -8.45 14.16 -4.28
CA SER A 173 -7.98 15.10 -3.23
C SER A 173 -8.03 14.58 -1.79
N ASP A 174 -8.65 13.44 -1.53
CA ASP A 174 -8.94 13.01 -0.14
C ASP A 174 -7.88 12.07 0.46
N ALA A 175 -7.06 11.42 -0.36
CA ALA A 175 -5.93 10.62 0.11
C ALA A 175 -4.73 11.49 0.57
N GLN A 176 -4.68 12.76 0.18
CA GLN A 176 -3.65 13.71 0.61
C GLN A 176 -3.93 14.33 1.99
N HIS A 177 -5.19 14.34 2.44
CA HIS A 177 -5.56 14.98 3.70
C HIS A 177 -5.14 14.14 4.92
N ALA A 178 -5.24 12.81 4.86
CA ALA A 178 -4.85 11.95 5.99
C ALA A 178 -3.32 11.99 6.29
N GLN A 179 -2.48 12.32 5.30
CA GLN A 179 -1.03 12.41 5.49
C GLN A 179 -0.57 13.79 6.02
N LEU A 180 -1.33 14.86 5.76
CA LEU A 180 -1.02 16.20 6.29
C LEU A 180 -1.40 16.34 7.78
N PHE A 181 -2.46 15.68 8.25
CA PHE A 181 -2.87 15.80 9.66
C PHE A 181 -1.85 15.21 10.65
N LEU A 182 -1.14 14.14 10.28
CA LEU A 182 -0.15 13.52 11.17
C LEU A 182 1.13 14.36 11.31
N SER A 183 1.56 15.08 10.27
CA SER A 183 2.72 15.97 10.34
C SER A 183 2.41 17.25 11.13
N VAL A 184 1.16 17.73 11.09
CA VAL A 184 0.69 18.85 11.91
C VAL A 184 0.67 18.49 13.40
N ILE A 185 0.26 17.27 13.75
CA ILE A 185 0.24 16.81 15.16
C ILE A 185 1.66 16.69 15.73
N VAL A 186 2.61 16.17 14.94
CA VAL A 186 4.02 16.04 15.36
C VAL A 186 4.70 17.42 15.45
N SER A 187 4.40 18.35 14.53
CA SER A 187 4.95 19.72 14.58
C SER A 187 4.37 20.55 15.73
N ALA A 188 3.06 20.43 16.02
CA ALA A 188 2.45 21.06 17.19
C ALA A 188 3.03 20.50 18.50
N GLY A 189 3.13 19.16 18.62
CA GLY A 189 3.63 18.50 19.83
C GLY A 189 5.08 18.85 20.19
N VAL A 190 5.91 19.27 19.23
CA VAL A 190 7.31 19.67 19.46
C VAL A 190 7.46 21.19 19.53
N CYS A 191 6.71 21.97 18.75
CA CYS A 191 6.84 23.43 18.75
C CYS A 191 6.25 24.07 20.02
N PHE A 192 5.12 23.59 20.54
CA PHE A 192 4.52 24.14 21.75
C PHE A 192 5.41 24.04 23.01
N PRO A 193 6.02 22.89 23.36
CA PRO A 193 6.89 22.81 24.53
C PRO A 193 8.18 23.62 24.36
N VAL A 194 8.73 23.71 23.14
CA VAL A 194 9.94 24.50 22.87
C VAL A 194 9.66 26.01 23.01
N LEU A 195 8.56 26.50 22.43
CA LEU A 195 8.15 27.91 22.57
C LEU A 195 7.80 28.25 24.03
N SER A 196 7.13 27.34 24.74
CA SER A 196 6.84 27.52 26.16
C SER A 196 8.13 27.63 26.99
N LEU A 197 9.13 26.79 26.74
CA LEU A 197 10.42 26.87 27.41
C LEU A 197 11.16 28.17 27.12
N PHE A 198 11.17 28.65 25.87
CA PHE A 198 11.78 29.94 25.52
C PHE A 198 11.08 31.13 26.19
N LEU A 199 9.74 31.10 26.29
CA LEU A 199 8.99 32.13 27.02
C LEU A 199 9.31 32.08 28.52
N LEU A 200 9.39 30.90 29.13
CA LEU A 200 9.76 30.75 30.54
C LEU A 200 11.18 31.24 30.81
N LEU A 201 12.15 30.94 29.94
CA LEU A 201 13.51 31.46 30.04
C LEU A 201 13.57 32.98 29.81
N GLY A 202 12.74 33.50 28.91
CA GLY A 202 12.60 34.95 28.67
C GLY A 202 12.02 35.68 29.89
N VAL A 203 10.98 35.13 30.51
CA VAL A 203 10.40 35.67 31.74
C VAL A 203 11.37 35.55 32.91
N TYR A 204 12.05 34.40 33.05
CA TYR A 204 13.06 34.17 34.08
C TYR A 204 14.26 35.11 33.94
N SER A 205 14.77 35.32 32.73
CA SER A 205 15.87 36.27 32.50
C SER A 205 15.46 37.72 32.75
N ARG A 206 14.21 38.09 32.45
CA ARG A 206 13.65 39.40 32.82
C ARG A 206 13.50 39.55 34.33
N SER A 207 12.99 38.54 35.04
CA SER A 207 12.83 38.60 36.50
C SER A 207 14.16 38.61 37.24
N VAL A 208 15.18 37.93 36.71
CA VAL A 208 16.56 38.01 37.22
C VAL A 208 17.17 39.38 36.95
N LYS A 209 16.90 40.00 35.80
CA LYS A 209 17.36 41.35 35.47
C LYS A 209 16.66 42.43 36.30
N GLU A 210 15.39 42.22 36.66
CA GLU A 210 14.61 43.16 37.48
C GLU A 210 14.75 42.91 38.98
N ARG A 211 15.37 41.82 39.43
CA ARG A 211 15.81 41.70 40.83
C ARG A 211 16.89 42.76 41.06
N PRO A 212 16.61 43.83 41.83
CA PRO A 212 17.63 44.79 42.20
C PRO A 212 18.69 44.05 43.01
N THR A 213 19.94 44.44 42.86
CA THR A 213 21.07 44.06 43.72
C THR A 213 20.78 44.45 45.18
N GLU A 214 19.95 43.67 45.88
CA GLU A 214 19.64 43.86 47.30
C GLU A 214 20.79 43.38 48.22
N GLU A 215 21.89 42.89 47.64
CA GLU A 215 23.15 42.61 48.37
C GLU A 215 24.20 43.73 48.22
N ALA A 216 23.98 44.75 47.39
CA ALA A 216 24.88 45.90 47.29
C ALA A 216 24.55 47.04 48.28
N LEU A 217 23.44 46.94 49.04
CA LEU A 217 23.01 47.91 50.05
C LEU A 217 22.92 47.30 51.47
N ARG A 218 23.76 46.29 51.75
CA ARG A 218 24.01 45.78 53.12
C ARG A 218 25.49 45.83 53.53
N MET A 219 26.32 46.55 52.77
CA MET A 219 27.74 46.81 53.09
C MET A 219 28.09 48.30 53.03
N VAL A 220 27.24 49.16 53.62
CA VAL A 220 27.61 50.50 54.09
C VAL A 220 27.01 50.69 55.48
#